data_AF-A0A183HT45-F1
#
_entry.id   AF-A0A183HT45-F1
#
_cell.length_a   1.000
_cell.length_b   1.000
_cell.length_c   1.000
_cell.angle_alpha   90.00
_cell.angle_beta   90.00
_cell.angle_gamma   90.00
#
_symmetry.space_group_name_H-M   'P 1'
#
loop_
_entity.id
_entity.type
_entity.pdbx_description
1 polymer ?
#
loop_
_entity_poly.entity_id
_entity_poly.type
_entity_poly.pdbx_seq_one_letter_code
_entity_poly.pdbx_strand_id
1 'polypeptide(L)'
;MQYIIYTSPALRCVQTAHSALKAMSKENEIKIRIEPALFEFTDLHPGQPKFATPEEFFEANFNIDIDYVPITTMDDIWKRNETVEMYSKRVQNLLQKLAKTHEWSKRSDGALILVVGHASTVDLAIGAFREPPRTLLARELINQGAKFPYCCTAIIDRTDDGRWLYNENALPPITYMNFSSKINRDFAMRERLT
;
A
#
# COMPACT_ATOMS: atom_id res chain seq x y z
N MET A 1 13.02 -0.63 -17.39
CA MET A 1 11.72 -0.35 -16.76
C MET A 1 12.00 0.10 -15.33
N GLN A 2 11.55 1.28 -14.91
CA GLN A 2 11.76 1.76 -13.54
C GLN A 2 10.60 1.24 -12.68
N TYR A 3 10.93 0.41 -11.71
CA TYR A 3 10.00 -0.08 -10.71
C TYR A 3 10.39 0.54 -9.38
N ILE A 4 9.43 1.06 -8.64
CA ILE A 4 9.64 1.60 -7.32
C ILE A 4 8.76 0.82 -6.36
N ILE A 5 9.32 0.36 -5.24
CA ILE A 5 8.58 -0.44 -4.27
C ILE A 5 8.59 0.25 -2.93
N TYR A 6 7.39 0.54 -2.44
CA TYR A 6 7.14 1.01 -1.08
C TYR A 6 6.42 -0.07 -0.29
N THR A 7 6.80 -0.26 0.97
CA THR A 7 6.14 -1.23 1.84
C THR A 7 5.92 -0.68 3.24
N SER A 8 4.85 -1.12 3.91
CA SER A 8 4.67 -0.90 5.34
C SER A 8 5.80 -1.59 6.14
N PRO A 9 6.19 -1.05 7.31
CA PRO A 9 7.27 -1.61 8.13
C PRO A 9 6.93 -2.98 8.75
N ALA A 10 5.66 -3.41 8.70
CA ALA A 10 5.29 -4.74 9.16
C ALA A 10 6.02 -5.84 8.36
N LEU A 11 6.66 -6.78 9.05
CA LEU A 11 7.42 -7.89 8.45
C LEU A 11 6.67 -8.60 7.31
N ARG A 12 5.37 -8.86 7.50
CA ARG A 12 4.50 -9.48 6.46
C ARG A 12 4.44 -8.68 5.16
N CYS A 13 4.48 -7.34 5.23
CA CYS A 13 4.49 -6.46 4.06
C CYS A 13 5.86 -6.50 3.38
N VAL A 14 6.95 -6.47 4.14
CA VAL A 14 8.33 -6.58 3.60
C VAL A 14 8.55 -7.93 2.90
N GLN A 15 8.14 -9.03 3.53
CA GLN A 15 8.19 -10.37 2.96
C GLN A 15 7.36 -10.50 1.68
N THR A 16 6.19 -9.86 1.64
CA THR A 16 5.33 -9.84 0.44
C THR A 16 5.99 -9.08 -0.70
N ALA A 17 6.57 -7.90 -0.42
CA ALA A 17 7.31 -7.12 -1.41
C ALA A 17 8.51 -7.88 -1.97
N HIS A 18 9.30 -8.52 -1.11
CA HIS A 18 10.42 -9.36 -1.52
C HIS A 18 9.99 -10.56 -2.36
N SER A 19 8.88 -11.21 -1.99
CA SER A 19 8.34 -12.36 -2.75
C SER A 19 7.85 -11.94 -4.14
N ALA A 20 7.22 -10.77 -4.26
CA ALA A 20 6.84 -10.20 -5.55
C ALA A 20 8.07 -9.94 -6.44
N LEU A 21 9.15 -9.39 -5.87
CA LEU A 21 10.40 -9.20 -6.59
C LEU A 21 11.05 -10.52 -7.03
N LYS A 22 11.04 -11.54 -6.17
CA LYS A 22 11.52 -12.89 -6.51
C LYS A 22 10.76 -13.49 -7.68
N ALA A 23 9.44 -13.35 -7.71
CA ALA A 23 8.63 -13.81 -8.83
C ALA A 23 8.96 -13.11 -10.15
N MET A 24 9.56 -11.92 -10.08
CA MET A 24 10.04 -11.15 -11.24
C MET A 24 11.53 -11.36 -11.52
N SER A 25 12.25 -12.16 -10.72
CA SER A 25 13.72 -12.29 -10.72
C SER A 25 14.45 -10.95 -10.58
N LYS A 26 13.93 -10.05 -9.73
CA LYS A 26 14.44 -8.69 -9.52
C LYS A 26 14.77 -8.36 -8.07
N GLU A 27 14.76 -9.35 -7.19
CA GLU A 27 15.00 -9.20 -5.76
C GLU A 27 16.36 -8.58 -5.44
N ASN A 28 17.37 -8.78 -6.28
CA ASN A 28 18.71 -8.18 -6.11
C ASN A 28 18.88 -6.87 -6.88
N GLU A 29 17.93 -6.49 -7.74
CA GLU A 29 18.01 -5.30 -8.60
C GLU A 29 17.25 -4.10 -8.00
N ILE A 30 16.05 -4.35 -7.47
CA ILE A 30 15.15 -3.31 -7.00
C ILE A 30 15.19 -3.30 -5.48
N LYS A 31 15.62 -2.17 -4.90
CA LYS A 31 15.59 -1.95 -3.47
C LYS A 31 14.17 -1.65 -2.97
N ILE A 32 13.81 -2.20 -1.81
CA ILE A 32 12.52 -1.99 -1.13
C ILE A 32 12.64 -0.80 -0.19
N ARG A 33 11.73 0.17 -0.32
CA ARG A 33 11.63 1.33 0.57
C ARG A 33 10.58 1.09 1.65
N ILE A 34 11.01 1.20 2.91
CA ILE A 34 10.12 1.01 4.07
C ILE A 34 9.50 2.35 4.44
N GLU A 35 8.19 2.48 4.30
CA GLU A 35 7.44 3.72 4.53
C GLU A 35 6.42 3.53 5.67
N PRO A 36 6.70 4.04 6.88
CA PRO A 36 5.80 3.97 8.04
C PRO A 36 4.40 4.54 7.79
N ALA A 37 4.24 5.52 6.90
CA ALA A 37 2.91 6.04 6.54
C ALA A 37 1.98 4.99 5.92
N LEU A 38 2.48 3.84 5.47
CA LEU A 38 1.69 2.69 5.01
C LEU A 38 1.21 1.76 6.13
N PHE A 39 1.65 1.93 7.37
CA PHE A 39 1.20 1.08 8.47
C PHE A 39 -0.32 1.23 8.68
N GLU A 40 -0.98 0.14 9.10
CA GLU A 40 -2.43 0.10 9.31
C GLU A 40 -2.89 1.01 10.46
N PHE A 41 -4.19 1.01 10.70
CA PHE A 41 -4.79 1.83 11.74
C PHE A 41 -4.28 1.43 13.14
N THR A 42 -3.85 2.41 13.94
CA THR A 42 -3.15 2.14 15.20
C THR A 42 -4.02 1.42 16.22
N ASP A 43 -5.32 1.70 16.28
CA ASP A 43 -6.24 1.08 17.26
C ASP A 43 -6.55 -0.39 16.96
N LEU A 44 -6.05 -0.93 15.83
CA LEU A 44 -6.06 -2.38 15.60
C LEU A 44 -5.03 -3.12 16.47
N HIS A 45 -4.18 -2.39 17.19
CA HIS A 45 -3.14 -2.93 18.05
C HIS A 45 -3.26 -2.38 19.48
N PRO A 46 -3.01 -3.20 20.51
CA PRO A 46 -3.03 -2.74 21.92
C PRO A 46 -1.88 -1.79 22.28
N GLY A 47 -0.89 -1.66 21.40
CA GLY A 47 0.30 -0.81 21.57
C GLY A 47 1.18 -0.88 20.32
N GLN A 48 2.21 -0.03 20.26
CA GLN A 48 3.11 0.03 19.10
C GLN A 48 3.84 -1.30 18.93
N PRO A 49 3.67 -2.00 17.80
CA PRO A 49 4.46 -3.20 17.52
C PRO A 49 5.95 -2.86 17.46
N LYS A 50 6.79 -3.86 17.73
CA LYS A 50 8.23 -3.74 17.46
C LYS A 50 8.47 -3.99 15.98
N PHE A 51 9.09 -3.03 15.31
CA PHE A 51 9.48 -3.12 13.90
C PHE A 51 10.98 -3.32 13.83
N ALA A 52 11.43 -4.15 12.89
CA ALA A 52 12.84 -4.20 12.53
C ALA A 52 13.24 -2.91 11.80
N THR A 53 14.47 -2.49 12.01
CA THR A 53 15.11 -1.38 11.32
C THR A 53 15.41 -1.74 9.85
N PRO A 54 15.58 -0.74 8.96
CA PRO A 54 16.04 -0.98 7.60
C PRO A 54 17.34 -1.81 7.53
N GLU A 55 18.27 -1.57 8.46
CA GLU A 55 19.54 -2.28 8.60
C GLU A 55 19.32 -3.75 9.00
N GLU A 56 18.49 -4.02 10.00
CA GLU A 56 18.17 -5.41 10.41
C GLU A 56 17.50 -6.19 9.27
N PHE A 57 16.63 -5.55 8.48
CA PHE A 57 16.06 -6.18 7.29
C PHE A 57 17.12 -6.43 6.21
N PHE A 58 18.05 -5.49 6.00
CA PHE A 58 19.15 -5.67 5.06
C PHE A 58 20.06 -6.83 5.47
N GLU A 59 20.43 -6.92 6.75
CA GLU A 59 21.20 -8.03 7.33
C GLU A 59 20.46 -9.37 7.21
N ALA A 60 19.12 -9.35 7.26
CA ALA A 60 18.28 -10.52 7.00
C ALA A 60 18.14 -10.89 5.50
N ASN A 61 18.95 -10.30 4.62
CA ASN A 61 18.98 -10.52 3.17
C ASN A 61 17.73 -10.03 2.41
N PHE A 62 17.00 -9.05 2.94
CA PHE A 62 16.08 -8.27 2.14
C PHE A 62 16.85 -7.15 1.44
N ASN A 63 16.61 -6.93 0.13
CA ASN A 63 17.24 -5.85 -0.60
C ASN A 63 16.59 -4.50 -0.25
N ILE A 64 16.95 -3.93 0.90
CA ILE A 64 16.37 -2.68 1.43
C ILE A 64 17.12 -1.46 0.92
N ASP A 65 16.38 -0.39 0.65
CA ASP A 65 16.93 0.95 0.42
C ASP A 65 17.23 1.64 1.76
N ILE A 66 18.40 1.36 2.34
CA ILE A 66 18.80 1.93 3.65
C ILE A 66 18.99 3.46 3.62
N ASP A 67 19.20 4.03 2.43
CA ASP A 67 19.35 5.47 2.23
C ASP A 67 17.99 6.18 2.07
N TYR A 68 16.89 5.42 2.00
CA TYR A 68 15.56 5.99 1.88
C TYR A 68 15.14 6.68 3.17
N VAL A 69 14.75 7.96 3.05
CA VAL A 69 14.20 8.75 4.15
C VAL A 69 12.67 8.70 4.10
N PRO A 70 11.98 8.04 5.06
CA PRO A 70 10.53 7.95 5.07
C PRO A 70 9.87 9.30 5.37
N ILE A 71 8.62 9.50 4.93
CA ILE A 71 7.92 10.78 5.14
C ILE A 71 7.50 11.01 6.59
N THR A 72 7.47 9.96 7.40
CA THR A 72 7.11 9.99 8.82
C THR A 72 7.72 8.77 9.52
N THR A 73 7.78 8.78 10.84
CA THR A 73 8.22 7.64 11.64
C THR A 73 7.05 6.93 12.30
N MET A 74 7.25 5.68 12.74
CA MET A 74 6.23 4.97 13.53
C MET A 74 5.93 5.69 14.86
N ASP A 75 6.93 6.31 15.46
CA ASP A 75 6.77 7.08 16.71
C ASP A 75 5.90 8.32 16.49
N ASP A 76 6.07 9.03 15.37
CA ASP A 76 5.23 10.18 15.03
C ASP A 76 3.78 9.79 14.79
N ILE A 77 3.54 8.63 14.19
CA ILE A 77 2.19 8.08 14.00
C ILE A 77 1.59 7.73 15.36
N TRP A 78 2.32 7.03 16.21
CA TRP A 78 1.78 6.54 17.49
C TRP A 78 1.46 7.66 18.49
N LYS A 79 2.23 8.76 18.47
CA LYS A 79 1.99 9.94 19.32
C LYS A 79 0.69 10.67 19.01
N ARG A 80 0.06 10.43 17.85
CA ARG A 80 -1.10 11.20 17.38
C ARG A 80 -2.45 10.73 17.91
N ASN A 81 -2.54 9.57 18.58
CA ASN A 81 -3.82 8.93 18.95
C ASN A 81 -4.80 8.97 17.77
N GLU A 82 -4.42 8.28 16.69
CA GLU A 82 -5.02 8.42 15.37
C GLU A 82 -6.53 8.11 15.38
N THR A 83 -7.34 8.96 14.75
CA THR A 83 -8.73 8.61 14.40
C THR A 83 -8.79 7.95 13.03
N VAL A 84 -9.89 7.25 12.70
CA VAL A 84 -10.06 6.63 11.36
C VAL A 84 -9.95 7.65 10.22
N GLU A 85 -10.37 8.90 10.44
CA GLU A 85 -10.22 9.97 9.46
C GLU A 85 -8.75 10.37 9.29
N MET A 86 -8.02 10.55 10.40
CA MET A 86 -6.58 10.84 10.38
C MET A 86 -5.81 9.72 9.68
N TYR A 87 -6.16 8.47 9.97
CA TYR A 87 -5.62 7.28 9.31
C TYR A 87 -5.84 7.30 7.79
N SER A 88 -7.10 7.51 7.38
CA SER A 88 -7.47 7.56 5.97
C SER A 88 -6.67 8.65 5.25
N LYS A 89 -6.61 9.85 5.83
CA LYS A 89 -5.84 10.98 5.29
C LYS A 89 -4.35 10.68 5.22
N ARG A 90 -3.76 10.06 6.25
CA ARG A 90 -2.33 9.71 6.27
C ARG A 90 -1.95 8.84 5.08
N VAL A 91 -2.67 7.73 4.88
CA VAL A 91 -2.38 6.79 3.78
C VAL A 91 -2.70 7.44 2.42
N GLN A 92 -3.84 8.12 2.28
CA GLN A 92 -4.21 8.74 1.01
C GLN A 92 -3.26 9.87 0.59
N ASN A 93 -2.82 10.70 1.53
CA ASN A 93 -1.84 11.76 1.24
C ASN A 93 -0.52 11.17 0.75
N LEU A 94 -0.06 10.05 1.33
CA LEU A 94 1.10 9.33 0.81
C LEU A 94 0.86 8.85 -0.62
N LEU A 95 -0.25 8.13 -0.88
CA LEU A 95 -0.55 7.59 -2.21
C LEU A 95 -0.64 8.70 -3.28
N GLN A 96 -1.29 9.82 -2.96
CA GLN A 96 -1.37 10.98 -3.84
C GLN A 96 -0.01 11.66 -4.05
N LYS A 97 0.86 11.68 -3.03
CA LYS A 97 2.24 12.16 -3.15
C LYS A 97 3.06 11.26 -4.07
N LEU A 98 2.96 9.93 -3.91
CA LEU A 98 3.62 8.95 -4.77
C LEU A 98 3.15 9.07 -6.23
N ALA A 99 1.86 9.26 -6.47
CA ALA A 99 1.28 9.48 -7.80
C ALA A 99 1.80 10.75 -8.50
N LYS A 100 2.25 11.75 -7.72
CA LYS A 100 2.85 13.00 -8.24
C LYS A 100 4.38 12.96 -8.24
N THR A 101 4.99 11.88 -7.80
CA THR A 101 6.44 11.78 -7.68
C THR A 101 7.04 11.63 -9.08
N HIS A 102 7.88 12.60 -9.45
CA HIS A 102 8.61 12.61 -10.72
C HIS A 102 9.96 11.90 -10.56
N GLU A 103 9.97 10.75 -9.90
CA GLU A 103 11.17 9.92 -9.88
C GLU A 103 11.51 9.57 -11.33
N TRP A 104 12.77 9.80 -11.71
CA TRP A 104 13.24 9.65 -13.07
C TRP A 104 12.88 8.26 -13.58
N SER A 105 11.97 8.18 -14.55
CA SER A 105 11.65 6.93 -15.23
C SER A 105 12.25 6.94 -16.61
N LYS A 106 12.88 5.81 -16.99
CA LYS A 106 13.25 5.57 -18.39
C LYS A 106 12.05 5.37 -19.30
N ARG A 107 10.83 5.28 -18.77
CA ARG A 107 9.60 5.15 -19.57
C ARG A 107 9.00 6.53 -19.82
N SER A 108 8.47 6.73 -21.03
CA SER A 108 7.76 7.95 -21.42
C SER A 108 6.42 8.14 -20.69
N ASP A 109 5.85 7.08 -20.12
CA ASP A 109 4.59 7.08 -19.37
C ASP A 109 4.77 7.08 -17.83
N GLY A 110 6.01 7.22 -17.33
CA GLY A 110 6.31 7.33 -15.89
C GLY A 110 6.81 6.04 -15.24
N ALA A 111 6.91 6.01 -13.91
CA ALA A 111 7.39 4.85 -13.16
C ALA A 111 6.22 3.92 -12.78
N LEU A 112 6.45 2.60 -12.74
CA LEU A 112 5.50 1.68 -12.13
C LEU A 112 5.81 1.60 -10.62
N ILE A 113 4.84 1.99 -9.79
CA ILE A 113 4.99 2.00 -8.33
C ILE A 113 4.18 0.85 -7.74
N LEU A 114 4.85 -0.08 -7.06
CA LEU A 114 4.20 -1.10 -6.23
C LEU A 114 4.15 -0.61 -4.78
N VAL A 115 2.96 -0.60 -4.21
CA VAL A 115 2.74 -0.27 -2.79
C VAL A 115 2.24 -1.52 -2.08
N VAL A 116 2.98 -1.99 -1.08
CA VAL A 116 2.64 -3.17 -0.29
C VAL A 116 2.27 -2.74 1.13
N GLY A 117 0.99 -2.87 1.47
CA GLY A 117 0.47 -2.47 2.77
C GLY A 117 -0.44 -3.52 3.37
N HIS A 118 -1.62 -3.09 3.79
CA HIS A 118 -2.64 -3.90 4.44
C HIS A 118 -3.93 -3.88 3.61
N ALA A 119 -4.94 -4.64 4.02
CA ALA A 119 -6.25 -4.68 3.35
C ALA A 119 -6.84 -3.27 3.14
N SER A 120 -6.74 -2.41 4.15
CA SER A 120 -7.15 -1.00 4.10
C SER A 120 -6.34 -0.16 3.13
N THR A 121 -5.07 -0.48 2.87
CA THR A 121 -4.24 0.24 1.89
C THR A 121 -4.85 0.11 0.49
N VAL A 122 -5.34 -1.07 0.13
CA VAL A 122 -6.02 -1.32 -1.15
C VAL A 122 -7.33 -0.54 -1.23
N ASP A 123 -8.14 -0.57 -0.18
CA ASP A 123 -9.41 0.20 -0.11
C ASP A 123 -9.17 1.71 -0.25
N LEU A 124 -8.18 2.23 0.49
CA LEU A 124 -7.82 3.64 0.49
C LEU A 124 -7.22 4.06 -0.84
N ALA A 125 -6.47 3.20 -1.53
CA ALA A 125 -5.95 3.47 -2.88
C ALA A 125 -7.07 3.62 -3.92
N ILE A 126 -8.06 2.72 -3.91
CA ILE A 126 -9.25 2.82 -4.77
C ILE A 126 -10.02 4.11 -4.46
N GLY A 127 -10.05 4.51 -3.18
CA GLY A 127 -10.73 5.74 -2.72
C GLY A 127 -9.93 7.04 -2.90
N ALA A 128 -8.61 6.99 -3.02
CA ALA A 128 -7.71 8.15 -2.90
C ALA A 128 -7.84 9.15 -4.06
N PHE A 129 -8.25 8.65 -5.24
CA PHE A 129 -8.30 9.41 -6.48
C PHE A 129 -9.74 9.69 -6.95
N ARG A 130 -10.72 9.47 -6.06
CA ARG A 130 -12.10 9.88 -6.27
C ARG A 130 -12.27 11.35 -5.91
N GLU A 131 -13.31 11.98 -6.45
CA GLU A 131 -13.69 13.35 -6.11
C GLU A 131 -15.08 13.33 -5.42
N PRO A 132 -15.16 13.57 -4.09
CA PRO A 132 -14.04 13.72 -3.14
C PRO A 132 -13.36 12.37 -2.78
N PRO A 133 -12.13 12.38 -2.23
CA PRO A 133 -11.48 11.15 -1.75
C PRO A 133 -12.31 10.44 -0.68
N ARG A 134 -12.39 9.10 -0.77
CA ARG A 134 -13.19 8.30 0.18
C ARG A 134 -12.45 8.10 1.49
N THR A 135 -12.98 8.64 2.58
CA THR A 135 -12.56 8.33 3.95
C THR A 135 -13.22 7.04 4.45
N LEU A 136 -12.49 6.22 5.19
CA LEU A 136 -13.05 5.02 5.83
C LEU A 136 -13.92 5.35 7.03
N LEU A 137 -14.83 4.44 7.37
CA LEU A 137 -15.56 4.43 8.64
C LEU A 137 -14.99 3.34 9.56
N ALA A 138 -15.08 3.51 10.88
CA ALA A 138 -14.57 2.52 11.84
C ALA A 138 -15.13 1.11 11.61
N ARG A 139 -16.45 1.01 11.34
CA ARG A 139 -17.11 -0.27 10.99
C ARG A 139 -16.57 -0.93 9.72
N GLU A 140 -15.97 -0.15 8.83
CA GLU A 140 -15.43 -0.64 7.56
C GLU A 140 -14.06 -1.29 7.72
N LEU A 141 -13.32 -0.94 8.78
CA LEU A 141 -12.05 -1.57 9.16
C LEU A 141 -12.27 -2.99 9.75
N ILE A 142 -13.46 -3.27 10.27
CA ILE A 142 -13.80 -4.59 10.80
C ILE A 142 -13.90 -5.61 9.66
N ASN A 143 -13.25 -6.76 9.86
CA ASN A 143 -13.22 -7.89 8.93
C ASN A 143 -12.84 -7.48 7.50
N GLN A 144 -11.90 -6.54 7.36
CA GLN A 144 -11.45 -6.09 6.04
C GLN A 144 -10.86 -7.21 5.19
N GLY A 145 -10.23 -8.22 5.81
CA GLY A 145 -9.68 -9.37 5.10
C GLY A 145 -10.72 -10.17 4.30
N ALA A 146 -12.01 -10.13 4.69
CA ALA A 146 -13.07 -10.76 3.90
C ALA A 146 -13.45 -9.96 2.64
N LYS A 147 -13.13 -8.66 2.62
CA LYS A 147 -13.45 -7.72 1.52
C LYS A 147 -12.24 -7.50 0.61
N PHE A 148 -11.06 -7.47 1.20
CA PHE A 148 -9.75 -7.34 0.57
C PHE A 148 -8.86 -8.49 1.09
N PRO A 149 -8.95 -9.68 0.46
CA PRO A 149 -8.20 -10.86 0.90
C PRO A 149 -6.68 -10.71 0.75
N TYR A 150 -5.92 -11.70 1.25
CA TYR A 150 -4.46 -11.67 1.12
C TYR A 150 -4.03 -11.51 -0.33
N CYS A 151 -2.95 -10.74 -0.54
CA CYS A 151 -2.37 -10.46 -1.86
C CYS A 151 -3.38 -9.98 -2.92
N CYS A 152 -4.54 -9.44 -2.52
CA CYS A 152 -5.39 -8.73 -3.45
C CYS A 152 -4.67 -7.45 -3.90
N THR A 153 -4.83 -7.11 -5.17
CA THR A 153 -4.09 -6.02 -5.82
C THR A 153 -5.06 -5.16 -6.58
N ALA A 154 -5.03 -3.85 -6.32
CA ALA A 154 -5.71 -2.86 -7.13
C ALA A 154 -4.69 -2.15 -8.03
N ILE A 155 -5.02 -2.00 -9.31
CA ILE A 155 -4.22 -1.23 -10.26
C ILE A 155 -4.92 0.11 -10.48
N ILE A 156 -4.21 1.20 -10.17
CA ILE A 156 -4.70 2.56 -10.41
C ILE A 156 -3.91 3.14 -11.57
N ASP A 157 -4.55 3.28 -12.72
CA ASP A 157 -3.94 3.76 -13.96
C ASP A 157 -4.12 5.27 -14.08
N ARG A 158 -3.12 5.95 -14.63
CA ARG A 158 -3.24 7.36 -15.03
C ARG A 158 -3.71 7.42 -16.49
N THR A 159 -4.84 8.06 -16.72
CA THR A 159 -5.39 8.29 -18.07
C THR A 159 -4.66 9.44 -18.78
N ASP A 160 -4.82 9.53 -20.10
CA ASP A 160 -4.19 10.56 -20.93
C ASP A 160 -4.60 11.99 -20.53
N ASP A 161 -5.81 12.16 -20.00
CA ASP A 161 -6.31 13.43 -19.45
C ASP A 161 -5.81 13.72 -18.02
N GLY A 162 -4.93 12.88 -17.49
CA GLY A 162 -4.24 13.06 -16.22
C GLY A 162 -5.02 12.58 -14.99
N ARG A 163 -6.23 12.03 -15.15
CA ARG A 163 -7.00 11.44 -14.05
C ARG A 163 -6.42 10.08 -13.64
N TRP A 164 -6.71 9.65 -12.40
CA TRP A 164 -6.31 8.34 -11.88
C TRP A 164 -7.56 7.49 -11.69
N LEU A 165 -7.60 6.30 -12.29
CA LEU A 165 -8.76 5.41 -12.28
C LEU A 165 -8.37 4.01 -11.82
N TYR A 166 -9.21 3.42 -10.96
CA TYR A 166 -9.08 2.02 -10.60
C TYR A 166 -9.50 1.13 -11.77
N ASN A 167 -8.57 0.31 -12.27
CA ASN A 167 -8.79 -0.64 -13.34
C ASN A 167 -9.06 -2.04 -12.77
N GLU A 168 -10.34 -2.38 -12.63
CA GLU A 168 -10.79 -3.65 -12.05
C GLU A 168 -10.40 -4.90 -12.86
N ASN A 169 -10.04 -4.72 -14.15
CA ASN A 169 -9.72 -5.82 -15.05
C ASN A 169 -8.22 -5.95 -15.34
N ALA A 170 -7.38 -5.08 -14.76
CA ALA A 170 -5.95 -5.07 -15.03
C ALA A 170 -5.22 -6.32 -14.55
N LEU A 171 -5.69 -6.92 -13.45
CA LEU A 171 -5.09 -8.13 -12.89
C LEU A 171 -6.20 -9.12 -12.48
N PRO A 172 -6.28 -10.31 -13.11
CA PRO A 172 -7.24 -11.31 -12.67
C PRO A 172 -6.87 -11.84 -11.27
N PRO A 173 -7.86 -12.17 -10.42
CA PRO A 173 -7.58 -12.72 -9.11
C PRO A 173 -7.01 -14.14 -9.23
N ILE A 174 -6.19 -14.52 -8.26
CA ILE A 174 -5.68 -15.88 -8.11
C ILE A 174 -6.60 -16.59 -7.12
N THR A 175 -7.10 -17.77 -7.51
CA THR A 175 -7.89 -18.63 -6.63
C THR A 175 -7.24 -20.01 -6.58
N TYR A 176 -6.93 -20.48 -5.38
CA TYR A 176 -6.32 -21.77 -5.14
C TYR A 176 -6.92 -22.38 -3.85
N MET A 177 -7.47 -23.59 -3.95
CA MET A 177 -8.18 -24.25 -2.85
C MET A 177 -9.26 -23.33 -2.24
N ASN A 178 -9.20 -23.08 -0.92
CA ASN A 178 -10.09 -22.23 -0.17
C ASN A 178 -9.62 -20.76 -0.09
N PHE A 179 -8.63 -20.39 -0.90
CA PHE A 179 -8.04 -19.06 -0.91
C PHE A 179 -8.30 -18.35 -2.24
N SER A 180 -8.68 -17.07 -2.17
CA SER A 180 -8.85 -16.20 -3.34
C SER A 180 -8.34 -14.80 -3.03
N SER A 181 -7.58 -14.20 -3.95
CA SER A 181 -7.19 -12.79 -3.88
C SER A 181 -8.24 -11.83 -4.47
N LYS A 182 -9.45 -12.34 -4.77
CA LYS A 182 -10.53 -11.56 -5.38
C LYS A 182 -11.02 -10.46 -4.44
N ILE A 183 -10.90 -9.22 -4.89
CA ILE A 183 -11.47 -8.05 -4.21
C ILE A 183 -13.01 -8.15 -4.25
N ASN A 184 -13.66 -7.90 -3.11
CA ASN A 184 -15.10 -7.72 -3.08
C ASN A 184 -15.47 -6.41 -3.80
N ARG A 185 -16.01 -6.57 -5.02
CA ARG A 185 -16.30 -5.44 -5.92
C ARG A 185 -17.32 -4.46 -5.33
N ASP A 186 -18.40 -4.96 -4.76
CA ASP A 186 -19.47 -4.11 -4.21
C ASP A 186 -18.94 -3.22 -3.09
N PHE A 187 -18.10 -3.79 -2.21
CA PHE A 187 -17.44 -3.02 -1.17
C PHE A 187 -16.39 -2.07 -1.73
N ALA A 188 -15.57 -2.49 -2.69
CA ALA A 188 -14.55 -1.63 -3.29
C ALA A 188 -15.15 -0.42 -4.01
N MET A 189 -16.28 -0.59 -4.69
CA MET A 189 -16.96 0.44 -5.47
C MET A 189 -18.00 1.24 -4.67
N ARG A 190 -18.27 0.87 -3.42
CA ARG A 190 -19.26 1.53 -2.55
C ARG A 190 -19.11 3.05 -2.55
N GLU A 191 -20.24 3.73 -2.53
CA GLU A 191 -20.30 5.14 -2.18
C GLU A 191 -20.15 5.32 -0.67
N ARG A 192 -19.67 6.48 -0.25
CA ARG A 192 -19.65 6.80 1.18
C ARG A 192 -21.10 7.02 1.62
N LEU A 193 -21.65 6.07 2.36
CA LEU A 193 -22.91 6.27 3.06
C LEU A 193 -22.67 7.36 4.12
N THR A 194 -23.34 8.50 3.96
CA THR A 194 -23.33 9.65 4.87
C THR A 194 -23.85 9.28 6.25
#